data_AF-A0A327V249-F1
#
_entry.id   AF-A0A327V249-F1
#
_cell.length_a   1.000
_cell.length_b   1.000
_cell.length_c   1.000
_cell.angle_alpha   90.00
_cell.angle_beta   90.00
_cell.angle_gamma   90.00
#
_symmetry.space_group_name_H-M   'P 1'
#
loop_
_entity.id
_entity.type
_entity.pdbx_description
1 polymer ?
#
loop_
_entity_poly.entity_id
_entity_poly.type
_entity_poly.pdbx_seq_one_letter_code
_entity_poly.pdbx_strand_id
1 'polypeptide(L)' 'MACNCGGGRARRRAEVHRLILPNGTVRDYATRQEALAARNRMGGNGRIVVVNR' A
#
# COMPACT_ATOMS: atom_id res chain seq x y z
N MET A 1 31.12 -9.89 25.03
CA MET A 1 30.93 -9.26 23.72
C MET A 1 29.50 -8.76 23.63
N ALA A 2 29.28 -7.49 23.27
CA ALA A 2 27.94 -6.95 23.09
C ALA A 2 27.32 -7.55 21.82
N CYS A 3 26.19 -8.24 21.96
CA CYS A 3 25.37 -8.63 20.82
C CYS A 3 24.99 -7.36 20.06
N ASN A 4 25.53 -7.21 18.85
CA ASN A 4 25.02 -6.31 17.82
C ASN A 4 23.63 -6.85 17.42
N CYS A 5 22.63 -6.65 18.30
CA CYS A 5 21.22 -6.68 17.95
C CYS A 5 21.02 -5.49 17.01
N GLY A 6 21.45 -5.69 15.76
CA GLY A 6 21.63 -4.67 14.75
C GLY A 6 20.39 -3.80 14.67
N GLY A 7 20.58 -2.57 15.16
CA GLY A 7 19.98 -1.35 14.69
C GLY A 7 18.50 -1.44 14.44
N GLY A 8 17.73 -0.90 15.39
CA GLY A 8 16.33 -0.53 15.28
C GLY A 8 15.73 -0.79 13.90
N ARG A 9 14.87 -1.80 13.83
CA ARG A 9 13.76 -1.79 12.87
C ARG A 9 13.03 -0.47 13.12
N ALA A 10 13.50 0.60 12.48
CA ALA A 10 12.65 1.67 12.03
C ALA A 10 11.50 0.90 11.41
N ARG A 11 10.35 0.94 12.06
CA ARG A 11 9.12 0.36 11.56
C ARG A 11 8.99 1.01 10.19
N ARG A 12 9.48 0.33 9.15
CA ARG A 12 9.42 0.80 7.78
C ARG A 12 7.93 0.82 7.56
N ARG A 13 7.34 2.01 7.74
CA ARG A 13 5.92 2.21 7.50
C ARG A 13 5.72 1.69 6.11
N ALA A 14 5.04 0.55 5.98
CA ALA A 14 4.83 -0.02 4.68
C ALA A 14 3.86 0.96 4.02
N GLU A 15 4.34 1.69 3.02
CA GLU A 15 3.48 2.53 2.20
C GLU A 15 2.54 1.58 1.46
N VAL A 16 1.28 1.53 1.87
CA VAL A 16 0.26 0.69 1.24
C VAL A 16 -0.62 1.59 0.39
N HIS A 17 -0.77 1.26 -0.88
CA HIS A 17 -1.65 1.95 -1.80
C HIS A 17 -3.01 1.24 -1.82
N ARG A 18 -4.01 1.85 -1.19
CA ARG A 18 -5.35 1.33 -1.07
C ARG A 18 -6.24 1.87 -2.20
N LEU A 19 -6.76 0.98 -3.04
CA LEU A 19 -7.80 1.27 -4.02
C LEU A 19 -9.18 1.06 -3.40
N ILE A 20 -9.99 2.12 -3.34
CA ILE A 20 -11.38 2.10 -2.89
C ILE A 20 -12.27 2.20 -4.12
N LEU A 21 -13.03 1.15 -4.39
CA LEU A 21 -13.96 1.05 -5.50
C LEU A 21 -15.33 1.66 -5.11
N PRO A 22 -16.11 2.15 -6.10
CA PRO A 22 -17.42 2.77 -5.83
C PRO A 22 -18.45 1.81 -5.23
N ASN A 23 -18.26 0.50 -5.41
CA ASN A 23 -19.07 -0.55 -4.78
C ASN A 23 -18.69 -0.82 -3.31
N GLY A 24 -17.80 -0.01 -2.72
CA GLY A 24 -17.29 -0.19 -1.36
C GLY A 24 -16.18 -1.24 -1.22
N THR A 25 -15.79 -1.93 -2.30
CA THR A 25 -14.67 -2.88 -2.27
C THR A 25 -13.36 -2.15 -2.06
N VAL A 26 -12.53 -2.66 -1.14
CA VAL A 26 -11.22 -2.09 -0.83
C VAL A 26 -10.12 -3.10 -1.17
N ARG A 27 -9.07 -2.64 -1.85
CA ARG A 27 -7.92 -3.48 -2.23
C ARG A 27 -6.63 -2.77 -1.87
N ASP A 28 -5.77 -3.44 -1.12
CA ASP A 28 -4.48 -2.91 -0.68
C ASP A 28 -3.36 -3.44 -1.60
N TYR A 29 -2.47 -2.55 -2.04
CA TYR A 29 -1.34 -2.85 -2.90
C TYR A 29 -0.04 -2.36 -2.29
N ALA A 30 1.05 -3.07 -2.55
CA ALA A 30 2.36 -2.69 -2.05
C ALA A 30 2.95 -1.50 -2.83
N THR A 31 2.49 -1.27 -4.07
CA THR A 31 3.01 -0.20 -4.93
C THR A 31 1.89 0.61 -5.60
N ARG A 32 2.20 1.87 -5.91
CA ARG A 32 1.28 2.76 -6.64
C ARG A 32 0.93 2.23 -8.03
N GLN A 33 1.91 1.60 -8.70
CA GLN A 33 1.74 1.08 -10.05
C GLN A 33 0.72 -0.05 -10.10
N GLU A 34 0.76 -0.96 -9.12
CA GLU A 34 -0.23 -2.03 -8.98
C GLU A 34 -1.64 -1.47 -8.75
N ALA A 35 -1.76 -0.48 -7.87
CA ALA A 35 -3.04 0.18 -7.60
C ALA A 35 -3.61 0.89 -8.85
N LEU A 36 -2.75 1.54 -9.64
CA LEU A 36 -3.14 2.19 -10.90
C LEU A 36 -3.54 1.17 -11.98
N ALA A 37 -2.77 0.09 -12.14
CA ALA A 37 -3.11 -0.98 -13.06
C ALA A 37 -4.44 -1.63 -12.70
N ALA A 38 -4.69 -1.86 -11.41
CA ALA A 38 -5.96 -2.36 -10.92
C ALA A 38 -7.12 -1.39 -11.16
N ARG A 39 -6.92 -0.09 -10.94
CA ARG A 39 -7.91 0.94 -11.26
C ARG A 39 -8.25 0.94 -12.75
N ASN A 40 -7.26 0.83 -13.62
CA ASN A 40 -7.47 0.81 -15.07
C ASN A 40 -8.21 -0.46 -15.53
N ARG A 41 -7.93 -1.63 -14.93
CA ARG A 41 -8.72 -2.86 -15.18
C ARG A 41 -10.19 -2.73 -14.78
N MET A 42 -10.49 -1.84 -13.83
CA MET A 42 -11.85 -1.52 -13.36
C MET A 42 -12.47 -0.34 -14.14
N GLY A 43 -11.95 -0.01 -15.32
CA GLY A 43 -12.46 1.08 -16.16
C GLY A 43 -12.04 2.48 -15.68
N GLY A 44 -10.97 2.60 -14.90
CA GLY A 44 -10.50 3.87 -14.35
C GLY A 44 -11.25 4.32 -13.09
N ASN A 45 -12.20 3.51 -12.61
CA ASN A 45 -13.03 3.82 -11.45
C ASN A 45 -12.34 3.50 -10.11
N GLY A 46 -12.62 4.33 -9.11
CA GLY A 46 -12.13 4.16 -7.75
C GLY A 46 -11.01 5.15 -7.37
N ARG A 47 -10.86 5.34 -6.05
CA ARG A 47 -9.91 6.28 -5.45
C ARG A 47 -8.73 5.53 -4.86
N ILE A 48 -7.52 5.93 -5.23
CA ILE A 48 -6.28 5.39 -4.64
C ILE A 48 -5.88 6.32 -3.49
N VAL A 49 -5.73 5.77 -2.30
CA VAL A 49 -5.24 6.48 -1.10
C VAL A 49 -3.98 5.80 -0.60
N VAL A 50 -3.04 6.59 -0.08
CA VAL A 50 -1.80 6.07 0.52
C VAL A 50 -2.03 5.91 2.02
N VAL A 51 -1.77 4.72 2.55
CA VAL A 51 -1.94 4.37 3.95
C VAL A 51 -0.60 3.92 4.49
N ASN A 52 -0.06 4.69 5.44
CA ASN A 52 1.15 4.33 6.16
C ASN A 52 0.77 3.46 7.36
N ARG A 53 1.11 2.17 7.33
CA ARG A 53 0.90 1.21 8.43
C ARG A 53 2.16 0.98 9.25
#